data_AF-A0A1R4KIJ1-F1
#
_entry.id   AF-A0A1R4KIJ1-F1
#
_cell.length_a   1.000
_cell.length_b   1.000
_cell.length_c   1.000
_cell.angle_alpha   90.00
_cell.angle_beta   90.00
_cell.angle_gamma   90.00
#
_symmetry.space_group_name_H-M   'P 1'
#
loop_
_entity.id
_entity.type
_entity.pdbx_description
1 polymer ?
#
loop_
_entity_poly.entity_id
_entity_poly.type
_entity_poly.pdbx_seq_one_letter_code
_entity_poly.pdbx_strand_id
1 'polypeptide(L)'
;MGIEDLGENRAISERIELLMVRARLRSLAELARKSGINRATISLKMNNHRRWNIEDLRLVAPALGVSVSQLLGEDPAAATQASSQLASAHGGADEFARRIRFLQSHAINETGTEVEELLKSVLAGGKAQSDPATLNAIAAHFGAPVGYLLDLGDLEMAERIEAQIDLRTALTESGVLNVAARSLGQLSPEELQAITRIIRQHGETGGTGG
;
A
#
# COMPACT_ATOMS: atom_id res chain seq x y z
N MET A 1 5.92 -23.35 -29.49
CA MET A 1 6.32 -23.33 -28.06
C MET A 1 6.86 -21.93 -27.81
N GLY A 2 6.10 -21.12 -27.08
CA GLY A 2 6.05 -19.67 -27.19
C GLY A 2 7.31 -18.94 -26.70
N ILE A 3 7.69 -17.93 -27.46
CA ILE A 3 8.69 -16.90 -27.14
C ILE A 3 8.41 -16.18 -25.81
N GLU A 4 7.15 -16.14 -25.35
CA GLU A 4 6.74 -15.56 -24.06
C GLU A 4 7.29 -16.33 -22.85
N ASP A 5 7.41 -17.66 -22.94
CA ASP A 5 7.79 -18.53 -21.83
C ASP A 5 9.31 -18.48 -21.54
N LEU A 6 10.12 -18.26 -22.59
CA LEU A 6 11.56 -18.02 -22.44
C LEU A 6 11.86 -16.67 -21.77
N GLY A 7 11.01 -15.67 -22.03
CA GLY A 7 11.11 -14.35 -21.41
C GLY A 7 10.86 -14.40 -19.90
N GLU A 8 9.83 -15.13 -19.49
CA GLU A 8 9.49 -15.32 -18.07
C GLU A 8 10.60 -16.05 -17.31
N ASN A 9 11.15 -17.13 -17.87
CA ASN A 9 12.20 -17.89 -17.19
C ASN A 9 13.51 -17.08 -17.03
N ARG A 10 13.86 -16.25 -18.02
CA ARG A 10 15.00 -15.34 -17.93
C ARG A 10 14.74 -14.27 -16.86
N ALA A 11 13.55 -13.67 -16.86
CA ALA A 11 13.18 -12.65 -15.88
C ALA A 11 13.25 -13.16 -14.43
N ILE A 12 12.83 -14.40 -14.18
CA ILE A 12 12.95 -15.05 -12.87
C ILE A 12 14.44 -15.20 -12.48
N SER A 13 15.29 -15.61 -13.41
CA SER A 13 16.73 -15.80 -13.15
C SER A 13 17.44 -14.48 -12.83
N GLU A 14 17.15 -13.42 -13.60
CA GLU A 14 17.67 -12.06 -13.36
C GLU A 14 17.19 -11.51 -12.01
N ARG A 15 15.93 -11.77 -11.65
CA ARG A 15 15.37 -11.37 -10.35
C ARG A 15 16.05 -12.08 -9.18
N ILE A 16 16.28 -13.39 -9.30
CA ILE A 16 17.01 -14.16 -8.30
C ILE A 16 18.42 -13.60 -8.12
N GLU A 17 19.10 -13.25 -9.21
CA GLU A 17 20.44 -12.65 -9.16
C GLU A 17 20.44 -11.30 -8.41
N LEU A 18 19.50 -10.40 -8.76
CA LEU A 18 19.33 -9.11 -8.07
C LEU A 18 19.05 -9.29 -6.58
N LEU A 19 18.18 -10.24 -6.23
CA LEU A 19 17.82 -10.51 -4.84
C LEU A 19 18.95 -11.17 -4.05
N MET A 20 19.80 -11.96 -4.70
CA MET A 20 21.02 -12.47 -4.06
C MET A 20 21.95 -11.34 -3.62
N VAL A 21 22.13 -10.32 -4.46
CA VAL A 21 22.92 -9.12 -4.12
C VAL A 21 22.30 -8.41 -2.92
N ARG A 22 20.98 -8.21 -2.91
CA ARG A 22 20.24 -7.58 -1.81
C ARG A 22 20.34 -8.38 -0.50
N ALA A 23 20.21 -9.70 -0.59
CA ALA A 23 20.33 -10.64 0.54
C ALA A 23 21.80 -10.88 0.97
N ARG A 24 22.76 -10.19 0.34
CA ARG A 24 24.21 -10.31 0.59
C ARG A 24 24.77 -11.72 0.38
N LEU A 25 24.14 -12.53 -0.47
CA LEU A 25 24.63 -13.86 -0.85
C LEU A 25 25.77 -13.70 -1.87
N ARG A 26 26.92 -14.30 -1.58
CA ARG A 26 28.15 -14.09 -2.35
C ARG A 26 28.34 -15.09 -3.49
N SER A 27 27.53 -16.15 -3.54
CA SER A 27 27.65 -17.18 -4.56
C SER A 27 26.40 -18.04 -4.72
N LEU A 28 26.25 -18.69 -5.88
CA LEU A 28 25.21 -19.71 -6.11
C LEU A 28 25.38 -20.94 -5.19
N ALA A 29 26.59 -21.20 -4.72
CA ALA A 29 26.84 -22.26 -3.73
C ALA A 29 26.21 -21.93 -2.38
N GLU A 30 26.20 -20.65 -2.01
CA GLU A 30 25.56 -20.17 -0.78
C GLU A 30 24.04 -20.23 -0.89
N LEU A 31 23.48 -19.83 -2.04
CA LEU A 31 22.06 -19.97 -2.33
C LEU A 31 21.62 -21.45 -2.27
N ALA A 32 22.38 -22.34 -2.91
CA ALA A 32 22.13 -23.78 -2.91
C ALA A 32 22.12 -24.38 -1.50
N ARG A 33 23.07 -23.98 -0.65
CA ARG A 33 23.10 -24.43 0.75
C ARG A 33 21.87 -23.95 1.53
N LYS A 34 21.42 -22.72 1.31
CA LYS A 34 20.27 -22.15 2.03
C LYS A 34 18.92 -22.66 1.52
N SER A 35 18.78 -22.92 0.22
CA SER A 35 17.53 -23.40 -0.37
C SER A 35 17.38 -24.92 -0.32
N GLY A 36 18.45 -25.66 -0.03
CA GLY A 36 18.46 -27.13 -0.09
C GLY A 36 18.48 -27.70 -1.51
N ILE A 37 18.53 -26.84 -2.54
CA ILE A 37 18.62 -27.27 -3.94
C ILE A 37 20.08 -27.54 -4.30
N ASN A 38 20.33 -28.59 -5.08
CA ASN A 38 21.66 -28.88 -5.61
C ASN A 38 22.21 -27.68 -6.43
N ARG A 39 23.47 -27.29 -6.18
CA ARG A 39 24.15 -26.18 -6.88
C ARG A 39 24.15 -26.33 -8.40
N ALA A 40 24.36 -27.54 -8.92
CA ALA A 40 24.34 -27.79 -10.35
C ALA A 40 22.95 -27.55 -10.95
N THR A 41 21.89 -27.93 -10.21
CA THR A 41 20.51 -27.66 -10.60
C THR A 41 20.20 -26.17 -10.62
N ILE A 42 20.62 -25.40 -9.60
CA ILE A 42 20.47 -23.93 -9.60
C ILE A 42 21.23 -23.31 -10.77
N SER A 43 22.47 -23.75 -11.02
CA SER A 43 23.27 -23.21 -12.12
C SER A 43 22.65 -23.48 -13.49
N LEU A 44 22.07 -24.67 -13.70
CA LEU A 44 21.35 -24.98 -14.94
C LEU A 44 20.11 -24.08 -15.14
N LYS A 45 19.41 -23.76 -14.05
CA LYS A 45 18.23 -22.88 -14.10
C LYS A 45 18.60 -21.41 -14.33
N MET A 46 19.61 -20.90 -13.63
CA MET A 46 20.14 -19.54 -13.80
C MET A 46 20.67 -19.28 -15.23
N ASN A 47 21.26 -20.30 -15.86
CA ASN A 47 21.74 -20.22 -17.24
C ASN A 47 20.65 -20.51 -18.28
N ASN A 48 19.37 -20.61 -17.87
CA ASN A 48 18.23 -20.91 -18.73
C ASN A 48 18.30 -22.26 -19.47
N HIS A 49 19.15 -23.19 -19.03
CA HIS A 49 19.18 -24.57 -19.53
C HIS A 49 18.05 -25.43 -18.93
N ARG A 50 17.45 -24.97 -17.82
CA ARG A 50 16.25 -25.56 -17.21
C ARG A 50 15.32 -24.46 -16.74
N ARG A 51 14.03 -24.77 -16.68
CA ARG A 51 13.02 -23.83 -16.21
C ARG A 51 12.92 -23.83 -14.69
N TRP A 52 12.60 -22.67 -14.13
CA TRP A 52 12.13 -22.54 -12.74
C TRP A 52 10.70 -23.08 -12.64
N ASN A 53 10.41 -23.85 -11.60
CA ASN A 53 9.05 -24.25 -11.27
C ASN A 53 8.68 -23.72 -9.88
N ILE A 54 7.39 -23.79 -9.53
CA ILE A 54 6.87 -23.29 -8.26
C ILE A 54 7.54 -23.96 -7.04
N GLU A 55 7.91 -25.24 -7.15
CA GLU A 55 8.57 -25.98 -6.08
C GLU A 55 9.99 -25.45 -5.82
N ASP A 56 10.76 -25.19 -6.88
CA ASP A 56 12.08 -24.55 -6.78
C ASP A 56 11.95 -23.14 -6.18
N LEU A 57 10.96 -22.36 -6.62
CA LEU A 57 10.76 -21.00 -6.15
C LEU A 57 10.36 -20.97 -4.66
N ARG A 58 9.57 -21.95 -4.20
CA ARG A 58 9.23 -22.10 -2.77
C ARG A 58 10.45 -22.42 -1.89
N LEU A 59 11.47 -23.07 -2.45
CA LEU A 59 12.72 -23.36 -1.75
C LEU A 59 13.71 -22.19 -1.80
N VAL A 60 13.75 -21.45 -2.92
CA VAL A 60 14.66 -20.32 -3.13
C VAL A 60 14.16 -19.05 -2.44
N ALA A 61 12.86 -18.78 -2.41
CA ALA A 61 12.29 -17.57 -1.83
C ALA A 61 12.68 -17.35 -0.35
N PRO A 62 12.52 -18.34 0.56
CA PRO A 62 12.95 -18.20 1.95
C PRO A 62 14.47 -18.00 2.09
N ALA A 63 15.27 -18.64 1.23
CA ALA A 63 16.72 -18.50 1.23
C ALA A 63 17.20 -17.08 0.88
N LEU A 64 16.37 -16.34 0.14
CA LEU A 64 16.55 -14.94 -0.24
C LEU A 64 15.83 -13.96 0.70
N GLY A 65 15.01 -14.44 1.64
CA GLY A 65 14.20 -13.61 2.52
C GLY A 65 13.07 -12.87 1.80
N VAL A 66 12.54 -13.45 0.71
CA VAL A 66 11.42 -12.89 -0.07
C VAL A 66 10.28 -13.90 -0.19
N SER A 67 9.14 -13.46 -0.74
CA SER A 67 8.03 -14.33 -1.13
C SER A 67 8.17 -14.87 -2.55
N VAL A 68 7.41 -15.93 -2.87
CA VAL A 68 7.37 -16.51 -4.23
C VAL A 68 6.78 -15.52 -5.25
N SER A 69 5.77 -14.74 -4.85
CA SER A 69 5.16 -13.71 -5.70
C SER A 69 6.21 -12.68 -6.16
N GLN A 70 7.10 -12.24 -5.25
CA GLN A 70 8.19 -11.32 -5.60
C GLN A 70 9.20 -11.91 -6.60
N LEU A 71 9.41 -13.24 -6.59
CA LEU A 71 10.24 -13.91 -7.60
C LEU A 71 9.56 -13.96 -8.97
N LEU A 72 8.24 -14.19 -8.98
CA LEU A 72 7.41 -14.21 -10.19
C LEU A 72 7.17 -12.80 -10.76
N GLY A 73 7.51 -11.75 -10.02
CA GLY A 73 7.25 -10.37 -10.43
C GLY A 73 5.84 -9.88 -10.14
N GLU A 74 5.03 -10.72 -9.51
CA GLU A 74 3.81 -10.31 -8.84
C GLU A 74 4.26 -9.64 -7.55
N ASP A 75 4.38 -8.32 -7.55
CA ASP A 75 5.09 -7.63 -6.50
C ASP A 75 4.11 -7.10 -5.43
N PRO A 76 3.85 -7.84 -4.32
CA PRO A 76 3.16 -7.26 -3.16
C PRO A 76 4.04 -6.17 -2.50
N ALA A 77 5.35 -6.20 -2.73
CA ALA A 77 6.25 -5.15 -2.32
C ALA A 77 6.31 -3.99 -3.32
N ALA A 78 5.74 -4.03 -4.53
CA ALA A 78 5.55 -2.82 -5.32
C ALA A 78 4.38 -2.02 -4.76
N ALA A 79 3.34 -2.68 -4.26
CA ALA A 79 2.28 -2.01 -3.49
C ALA A 79 2.83 -1.46 -2.17
N THR A 80 3.55 -2.28 -1.39
CA THR A 80 4.10 -1.84 -0.08
C THR A 80 5.31 -0.90 -0.22
N GLN A 81 6.18 -1.06 -1.22
CA GLN A 81 7.34 -0.19 -1.47
C GLN A 81 7.00 1.03 -2.33
N ALA A 82 5.93 1.05 -3.14
CA ALA A 82 5.41 2.32 -3.63
C ALA A 82 4.90 3.15 -2.45
N SER A 83 4.16 2.54 -1.51
CA SER A 83 3.78 3.19 -0.24
C SER A 83 5.00 3.57 0.62
N SER A 84 6.03 2.72 0.69
CA SER A 84 7.22 2.96 1.53
C SER A 84 8.28 3.88 0.89
N GLN A 85 8.40 3.94 -0.44
CA GLN A 85 9.28 4.87 -1.17
C GLN A 85 8.63 6.23 -1.36
N LEU A 86 7.29 6.30 -1.41
CA LEU A 86 6.60 7.55 -1.09
C LEU A 86 6.97 7.95 0.35
N ALA A 87 6.76 7.10 1.36
CA ALA A 87 7.08 7.46 2.75
C ALA A 87 8.57 7.82 3.02
N SER A 88 9.53 7.22 2.32
CA SER A 88 10.97 7.44 2.55
C SER A 88 11.56 8.65 1.81
N ALA A 89 10.81 9.25 0.87
CA ALA A 89 11.24 10.42 0.12
C ALA A 89 10.60 11.73 0.62
N HIS A 90 9.58 11.62 1.47
CA HIS A 90 8.83 12.76 1.96
C HIS A 90 9.50 13.26 3.23
N GLY A 91 10.25 14.36 3.14
CA GLY A 91 10.54 15.13 4.36
C GLY A 91 9.20 15.42 5.05
N GLY A 92 9.16 15.63 6.37
CA GLY A 92 7.87 15.81 7.08
C GLY A 92 6.92 16.82 6.41
N ALA A 93 7.45 17.84 5.72
CA ALA A 93 6.63 18.74 4.91
C ALA A 93 5.84 18.06 3.76
N ASP A 94 6.44 17.10 3.06
CA ASP A 94 5.82 16.41 1.93
C ASP A 94 4.74 15.43 2.40
N GLU A 95 4.98 14.69 3.49
CA GLU A 95 4.01 13.74 4.06
C GLU A 95 2.83 14.48 4.67
N PHE A 96 3.09 15.60 5.37
CA PHE A 96 2.05 16.51 5.82
C PHE A 96 1.18 16.97 4.65
N ALA A 97 1.79 17.44 3.56
CA ALA A 97 1.06 17.89 2.38
C ALA A 97 0.26 16.74 1.71
N ARG A 98 0.76 15.51 1.73
CA ARG A 98 0.05 14.32 1.23
C ARG A 98 -1.19 14.01 2.06
N ARG A 99 -1.09 14.03 3.39
CA ARG A 99 -2.22 13.83 4.31
C ARG A 99 -3.28 14.91 4.14
N ILE A 100 -2.88 16.18 3.99
CA ILE A 100 -3.84 17.28 3.77
C ILE A 100 -4.56 17.14 2.41
N ARG A 101 -3.85 16.76 1.34
CA ARG A 101 -4.49 16.48 0.03
C ARG A 101 -5.46 15.31 0.09
N PHE A 102 -5.14 14.26 0.85
CA PHE A 102 -6.06 13.15 1.08
C PHE A 102 -7.34 13.60 1.80
N LEU A 103 -7.22 14.45 2.82
CA LEU A 103 -8.39 15.02 3.48
C LEU A 103 -9.21 15.90 2.53
N GLN A 104 -8.55 16.68 1.69
CA GLN A 104 -9.21 17.54 0.70
C GLN A 104 -10.04 16.77 -0.32
N SER A 105 -9.57 15.60 -0.79
CA SER A 105 -10.37 14.76 -1.70
C SER A 105 -11.62 14.17 -1.04
N HIS A 106 -11.64 14.07 0.28
CA HIS A 106 -12.74 13.50 1.05
C HIS A 106 -13.67 14.56 1.67
N ALA A 107 -13.35 15.84 1.54
CA ALA A 107 -14.19 16.95 2.01
C ALA A 107 -15.41 17.23 1.11
N ILE A 108 -15.49 16.59 -0.07
CA ILE A 108 -16.34 17.03 -1.19
C ILE A 108 -17.84 16.73 -0.97
N ASN A 109 -18.20 15.81 -0.07
CA ASN A 109 -19.56 15.26 0.02
C ASN A 109 -20.36 15.62 1.29
N GLU A 110 -19.82 16.45 2.18
CA GLU A 110 -20.57 16.98 3.33
C GLU A 110 -20.40 18.50 3.35
N THR A 111 -21.49 19.26 3.22
CA THR A 111 -21.52 20.74 3.20
C THR A 111 -20.53 21.34 4.22
N GLY A 112 -19.39 21.82 3.73
CA GLY A 112 -18.24 22.18 4.58
C GLY A 112 -17.29 23.16 3.89
N THR A 113 -17.84 24.25 3.34
CA THR A 113 -17.04 25.37 2.79
C THR A 113 -15.98 25.86 3.78
N GLU A 114 -16.25 25.81 5.09
CA GLU A 114 -15.29 26.22 6.11
C GLU A 114 -14.08 25.29 6.21
N VAL A 115 -14.28 23.97 6.19
CA VAL A 115 -13.16 23.00 6.30
C VAL A 115 -12.33 22.96 5.03
N GLU A 116 -12.97 23.10 3.87
CA GLU A 116 -12.26 23.19 2.59
C GLU A 116 -11.31 24.40 2.55
N GLU A 117 -11.77 25.56 3.04
CA GLU A 117 -10.94 26.76 3.16
C GLU A 117 -9.80 26.60 4.17
N LEU A 118 -10.05 25.92 5.30
CA LEU A 118 -8.99 25.59 6.26
C LEU A 118 -7.92 24.69 5.62
N LEU A 119 -8.32 23.65 4.87
CA LEU A 119 -7.39 22.75 4.17
C LEU A 119 -6.56 23.49 3.11
N LYS A 120 -7.20 24.39 2.33
CA LYS A 120 -6.49 25.26 1.38
C LYS A 120 -5.50 26.18 2.08
N SER A 121 -5.90 26.80 3.18
CA SER A 121 -5.05 27.68 3.98
C SER A 121 -3.83 26.96 4.54
N VAL A 122 -4.02 25.72 5.02
CA VAL A 122 -2.93 24.87 5.52
C VAL A 122 -1.96 24.46 4.40
N LEU A 123 -2.45 24.11 3.21
CA LEU A 123 -1.60 23.79 2.05
C LEU A 123 -0.82 25.00 1.53
N ALA A 124 -1.40 26.20 1.61
CA ALA A 124 -0.71 27.44 1.27
C ALA A 124 0.45 27.76 2.24
N GLY A 125 0.49 27.10 3.40
CA GLY A 125 1.54 27.23 4.40
C GLY A 125 1.36 28.42 5.34
N GLY A 126 2.42 28.75 6.09
CA GLY A 126 2.42 29.89 7.00
C GLY A 126 1.72 29.59 8.34
N LYS A 127 1.01 30.59 8.89
CA LYS A 127 0.43 30.48 10.25
C LYS A 127 -0.58 29.34 10.37
N ALA A 128 -1.40 29.11 9.35
CA ALA A 128 -2.43 28.07 9.37
C ALA A 128 -1.84 26.65 9.47
N GLN A 129 -0.71 26.40 8.80
CA GLN A 129 -0.01 25.12 8.84
C GLN A 129 0.48 24.73 10.24
N SER A 130 0.82 25.72 11.07
CA SER A 130 1.35 25.51 12.41
C SER A 130 0.37 25.87 13.53
N ASP A 131 -0.85 26.32 13.18
CA ASP A 131 -1.85 26.74 14.14
C ASP A 131 -2.57 25.52 14.74
N PRO A 132 -2.41 25.23 16.05
CA PRO A 132 -3.00 24.03 16.65
C PRO A 132 -4.52 24.04 16.60
N ALA A 133 -5.17 25.20 16.66
CA ALA A 133 -6.63 25.28 16.58
C ALA A 133 -7.13 24.85 15.18
N THR A 134 -6.50 25.36 14.13
CA THR A 134 -6.78 24.98 12.73
C THR A 134 -6.59 23.48 12.51
N LEU A 135 -5.45 22.92 12.92
CA LEU A 135 -5.17 21.49 12.73
C LEU A 135 -6.12 20.59 13.51
N ASN A 136 -6.50 20.96 14.73
CA ASN A 136 -7.49 20.22 15.52
C ASN A 136 -8.88 20.27 14.87
N ALA A 137 -9.30 21.44 14.35
CA ALA A 137 -10.59 21.58 13.69
C ALA A 137 -10.68 20.69 12.45
N ILE A 138 -9.62 20.65 11.64
CA ILE A 138 -9.52 19.76 10.48
C ILE A 138 -9.59 18.30 10.93
N ALA A 139 -8.73 17.87 11.86
CA ALA A 139 -8.68 16.48 12.29
C ALA A 139 -10.02 16.01 12.88
N ALA A 140 -10.66 16.84 13.70
CA ALA A 140 -11.95 16.55 14.31
C ALA A 140 -13.07 16.38 13.29
N HIS A 141 -13.10 17.20 12.22
CA HIS A 141 -14.08 17.06 11.14
C HIS A 141 -14.01 15.67 10.50
N PHE A 142 -12.81 15.13 10.29
CA PHE A 142 -12.62 13.80 9.74
C PHE A 142 -12.68 12.68 10.79
N GLY A 143 -12.93 12.98 12.06
CA GLY A 143 -12.93 11.99 13.14
C GLY A 143 -11.56 11.36 13.39
N ALA A 144 -10.48 12.06 13.02
CA ALA A 144 -9.10 11.63 13.23
C ALA A 144 -8.47 12.35 14.45
N PRO A 145 -7.53 11.72 15.18
CA PRO A 145 -6.70 12.42 16.15
C PRO A 145 -5.77 13.43 15.46
N VAL A 146 -5.47 14.57 16.11
CA VAL A 146 -4.52 15.56 15.59
C VAL A 146 -3.11 14.99 15.35
N GLY A 147 -2.76 13.90 16.05
CA GLY A 147 -1.55 13.12 15.81
C GLY A 147 -1.44 12.60 14.37
N TYR A 148 -2.56 12.38 13.67
CA TYR A 148 -2.54 12.08 12.24
C TYR A 148 -1.89 13.19 11.40
N LEU A 149 -2.00 14.45 11.78
CA LEU A 149 -1.40 15.56 11.03
C LEU A 149 0.03 15.88 11.50
N LEU A 150 0.39 15.50 12.73
CA LEU A 150 1.64 15.93 13.37
C LEU A 150 2.67 14.81 13.52
N ASP A 151 2.22 13.58 13.74
CA ASP A 151 3.06 12.39 13.84
C ASP A 151 3.21 11.74 12.46
N LEU A 152 4.09 12.32 11.67
CA LEU A 152 4.34 11.94 10.29
C LEU A 152 5.18 10.67 10.18
N GLY A 153 5.76 10.20 11.28
CA GLY A 153 6.55 8.96 11.33
C GLY A 153 5.71 7.71 11.58
N ASP A 154 4.52 7.87 12.16
CA ASP A 154 3.59 6.76 12.41
C ASP A 154 2.72 6.49 11.18
N LEU A 155 3.28 5.73 10.24
CA LEU A 155 2.63 5.34 8.99
C LEU A 155 1.49 4.34 9.23
N GLU A 156 1.61 3.46 10.22
CA GLU A 156 0.58 2.45 10.54
C GLU A 156 -0.69 3.13 11.04
N MET A 157 -0.56 4.12 11.93
CA MET A 157 -1.68 4.96 12.37
C MET A 157 -2.30 5.71 11.18
N ALA A 158 -1.48 6.28 10.30
CA ALA A 158 -1.96 7.02 9.14
C ALA A 158 -2.77 6.12 8.19
N GLU A 159 -2.24 4.95 7.82
CA GLU A 159 -2.93 3.97 6.96
C GLU A 159 -4.28 3.53 7.56
N ARG A 160 -4.32 3.29 8.87
CA ARG A 160 -5.55 2.90 9.57
C ARG A 160 -6.60 4.01 9.54
N ILE A 161 -6.20 5.25 9.79
CA ILE A 161 -7.11 6.41 9.79
C ILE A 161 -7.64 6.68 8.38
N GLU A 162 -6.77 6.62 7.37
CA GLU A 162 -7.16 6.82 5.97
C GLU A 162 -8.15 5.76 5.51
N ALA A 163 -7.92 4.48 5.84
CA ALA A 163 -8.87 3.41 5.53
C ALA A 163 -10.25 3.63 6.18
N GLN A 164 -10.29 4.19 7.39
CA GLN A 164 -11.55 4.54 8.07
C GLN A 164 -12.27 5.72 7.40
N ILE A 165 -11.53 6.75 6.97
CA ILE A 165 -12.09 7.90 6.25
C ILE A 165 -12.66 7.44 4.90
N ASP A 166 -11.90 6.66 4.13
CA ASP A 166 -12.32 6.08 2.85
C ASP A 166 -13.62 5.29 2.99
N LEU A 167 -13.70 4.41 4.00
CA LEU A 167 -14.89 3.61 4.26
C LEU A 167 -16.08 4.49 4.63
N ARG A 168 -15.90 5.47 5.51
CA ARG A 168 -16.99 6.39 5.89
C ARG A 168 -17.49 7.16 4.67
N THR A 169 -16.59 7.69 3.85
CA THR A 169 -16.98 8.41 2.63
C THR A 169 -17.73 7.50 1.66
N ALA A 170 -17.26 6.26 1.43
CA ALA A 170 -17.96 5.30 0.58
C ALA A 170 -19.35 4.91 1.13
N LEU A 171 -19.49 4.78 2.45
CA LEU A 171 -20.77 4.54 3.11
C LEU A 171 -21.73 5.72 2.89
N THR A 172 -21.26 6.95 3.11
CA THR A 172 -22.05 8.18 2.87
C THR A 172 -22.48 8.29 1.40
N GLU A 173 -21.57 8.05 0.45
CA GLU A 173 -21.85 8.08 -0.99
C GLU A 173 -22.87 7.02 -1.43
N SER A 174 -22.84 5.84 -0.81
CA SER A 174 -23.77 4.75 -1.12
C SER A 174 -25.19 4.95 -0.55
N GLY A 175 -25.43 5.97 0.27
CA GLY A 175 -26.71 6.22 0.93
C GLY A 175 -27.13 5.15 1.95
N VAL A 176 -26.25 4.22 2.30
CA VAL A 176 -26.53 3.15 3.28
C VAL A 176 -26.56 3.77 4.67
N LEU A 177 -27.76 3.78 5.27
CA LEU A 177 -28.03 4.33 6.60
C LEU A 177 -27.03 3.80 7.64
N ASN A 178 -26.47 4.78 8.34
CA ASN A 178 -25.47 4.74 9.39
C ASN A 178 -25.86 3.79 10.55
N VAL A 179 -25.66 2.49 10.42
CA VAL A 179 -25.84 1.51 11.51
C VAL A 179 -24.77 0.41 11.46
N ALA A 180 -23.49 0.78 11.59
CA ALA A 180 -22.45 -0.17 12.02
C ALA A 180 -21.13 0.46 12.51
N ALA A 181 -21.04 1.78 12.75
CA ALA A 181 -19.76 2.44 13.04
C ALA A 181 -19.02 1.88 14.28
N ARG A 182 -19.74 1.35 15.27
CA ARG A 182 -19.12 0.77 16.48
C ARG A 182 -18.43 -0.58 16.27
N SER A 183 -18.81 -1.34 15.24
CA SER A 183 -18.27 -2.70 15.00
C SER A 183 -17.02 -2.69 14.11
N LEU A 184 -16.75 -1.58 13.41
CA LEU A 184 -15.63 -1.45 12.47
C LEU A 184 -14.28 -1.18 13.15
N GLY A 185 -14.28 -0.81 14.44
CA GLY A 185 -13.06 -0.50 15.19
C GLY A 185 -12.13 -1.70 15.45
N GLN A 186 -12.59 -2.93 15.20
CA GLN A 186 -11.82 -4.17 15.40
C GLN A 186 -11.23 -4.74 14.10
N LEU A 187 -11.55 -4.14 12.94
CA LEU A 187 -11.12 -4.65 11.64
C LEU A 187 -9.72 -4.14 11.27
N SER A 188 -8.99 -4.93 10.48
CA SER A 188 -7.70 -4.57 9.92
C SER A 188 -7.87 -3.53 8.78
N PRO A 189 -6.83 -2.74 8.46
CA PRO A 189 -6.87 -1.83 7.31
C PRO A 189 -7.21 -2.54 6.00
N GLU A 190 -6.72 -3.77 5.78
CA GLU A 190 -7.03 -4.53 4.55
C GLU A 190 -8.51 -4.93 4.49
N GLU A 191 -9.09 -5.32 5.62
CA GLU A 191 -10.51 -5.68 5.72
C GLU A 191 -11.40 -4.46 5.45
N LEU A 192 -11.05 -3.29 5.99
CA LEU A 192 -11.76 -2.03 5.71
C LEU A 192 -11.70 -1.69 4.22
N GLN A 193 -10.53 -1.80 3.57
CA GLN A 193 -10.37 -1.54 2.14
C GLN A 193 -11.16 -2.53 1.27
N ALA A 194 -11.20 -3.81 1.64
CA ALA A 194 -11.99 -4.82 0.95
C ALA A 194 -13.48 -4.49 0.99
N ILE A 195 -14.00 -4.09 2.16
CA ILE A 195 -15.40 -3.67 2.34
C ILE A 195 -15.69 -2.41 1.52
N THR A 196 -14.82 -1.39 1.57
CA THR A 196 -14.96 -0.15 0.77
C THR A 196 -15.05 -0.45 -0.73
N ARG A 197 -14.21 -1.37 -1.22
CA ARG A 197 -14.23 -1.76 -2.64
C ARG A 197 -15.55 -2.42 -3.03
N ILE A 198 -16.08 -3.30 -2.19
CA ILE A 198 -17.39 -3.94 -2.40
C ILE A 198 -18.50 -2.88 -2.43
N ILE A 199 -18.50 -1.93 -1.50
CA ILE A 199 -19.48 -0.84 -1.45
C ILE A 199 -19.43 0.01 -2.71
N ARG A 200 -18.24 0.44 -3.16
CA ARG A 200 -18.10 1.22 -4.41
C ARG A 200 -18.55 0.43 -5.64
N GLN A 201 -18.24 -0.86 -5.70
CA GLN A 201 -18.65 -1.74 -6.82
C GLN A 201 -20.17 -1.96 -6.87
N HIS A 202 -20.84 -2.02 -5.72
CA HIS A 202 -22.29 -2.25 -5.66
C HIS A 202 -23.13 -0.95 -5.58
N GLY A 203 -22.54 0.15 -5.12
CA GLY A 203 -23.18 1.47 -5.01
C GLY A 203 -23.57 2.09 -6.37
N GLU A 204 -22.97 1.65 -7.47
CA GLU A 204 -23.33 2.10 -8.83
C GLU A 204 -24.68 1.55 -9.34
N THR A 205 -25.31 0.62 -8.61
CA THR A 205 -26.62 0.03 -9.01
C THR A 205 -27.85 0.72 -8.41
N GLY A 206 -27.68 1.81 -7.64
CA GLY A 206 -28.77 2.48 -6.92
C GLY A 206 -29.48 3.63 -7.66
N GLY A 207 -29.19 3.87 -8.95
CA GLY A 207 -29.69 5.03 -9.68
C GLY A 207 -30.23 4.70 -11.07
N THR A 208 -31.29 3.90 -11.19
CA THR A 208 -32.23 3.96 -12.33
C THR A 208 -33.51 3.18 -11.98
N GLY A 209 -34.62 3.91 -11.83
CA GLY A 209 -35.97 3.35 -11.98
C GLY A 209 -36.92 3.65 -10.81
N GLY A 210 -37.77 4.67 -10.99
CA GLY A 210 -38.96 4.91 -10.17
C GLY A 210 -39.23 6.38 -9.93
#